data_AF-A0A537FUZ2-F1
#
_entry.id   AF-A0A537FUZ2-F1
#
_cell.length_a   1.000
_cell.length_b   1.000
_cell.length_c   1.000
_cell.angle_alpha   90.00
_cell.angle_beta   90.00
_cell.angle_gamma   90.00
#
_symmetry.space_group_name_H-M   'P 1'
#
loop_
_entity.id
_entity.type
_entity.pdbx_description
1 polymer ?
#
loop_
_entity_poly.entity_id
_entity_poly.type
_entity_poly.pdbx_seq_one_letter_code
_entity_poly.pdbx_strand_id
1 'polypeptide(L)'
;MSKDSARSVMYANEIAEIRKMAKITVRSELALEQVTLRLETIQEFGDVAALMGPVAGVVHQIKSQISGVMPEVSYELGEISESLNGMVMEVGEATGQGFDMEASGAEATKIMGEANTIAEQRMREKFPDLPIPTTATLERPIEPTFPK
;
A
#
# COMPACT_ATOMS: atom_id res chain seq x y z
N MET A 1 11.61 -50.53 26.66
CA MET A 1 10.32 -49.80 26.77
C MET A 1 10.48 -48.28 26.73
N SER A 2 11.42 -47.63 27.43
CA SER A 2 11.54 -46.14 27.37
C SER A 2 12.11 -45.59 26.05
N LYS A 3 13.03 -46.32 25.39
CA LYS A 3 13.58 -45.94 24.07
C LYS A 3 12.53 -45.88 22.96
N ASP A 4 11.52 -46.77 23.00
CA ASP A 4 10.41 -46.74 22.04
C ASP A 4 9.49 -45.56 22.30
N SER A 5 9.18 -45.24 23.57
CA SER A 5 8.34 -44.10 23.91
C SER A 5 8.91 -42.78 23.43
N ALA A 6 10.23 -42.55 23.57
CA ALA A 6 10.86 -41.32 23.08
C ALA A 6 10.82 -41.22 21.54
N ARG A 7 11.04 -42.32 20.83
CA ARG A 7 10.90 -42.38 19.36
C ARG A 7 9.47 -42.15 18.92
N SER A 8 8.48 -42.76 19.58
CA SER A 8 7.07 -42.56 19.27
C SER A 8 6.65 -41.10 19.43
N VAL A 9 7.12 -40.42 20.48
CA VAL A 9 6.86 -38.98 20.68
C VAL A 9 7.51 -38.14 19.59
N MET A 10 8.76 -38.44 19.22
CA MET A 10 9.46 -37.76 18.13
C MET A 10 8.68 -37.88 16.80
N TYR A 11 8.30 -39.10 16.42
CA TYR A 11 7.53 -39.33 15.20
C TYR A 11 6.14 -38.67 15.24
N ALA A 12 5.48 -38.65 16.39
CA ALA A 12 4.21 -37.95 16.53
C ALA A 12 4.34 -36.44 16.27
N ASN A 13 5.43 -35.82 16.76
CA ASN A 13 5.72 -34.41 16.50
C ASN A 13 6.04 -34.15 15.02
N GLU A 14 6.86 -35.00 14.38
CA GLU A 14 7.16 -34.88 12.95
C GLU A 14 5.89 -34.99 12.10
N ILE A 15 5.01 -35.97 12.39
CA ILE A 15 3.73 -36.12 11.70
C ILE A 15 2.83 -34.88 11.92
N ALA A 16 2.84 -34.30 13.12
CA ALA A 16 2.08 -33.08 13.39
C ALA A 16 2.57 -31.90 12.55
N GLU A 17 3.89 -31.71 12.43
CA GLU A 17 4.45 -30.67 11.57
C GLU A 17 4.21 -30.95 10.08
N ILE A 18 4.38 -32.18 9.60
CA ILE A 18 4.05 -32.55 8.20
C ILE A 18 2.57 -32.25 7.90
N ARG A 19 1.66 -32.57 8.82
CA ARG A 19 0.22 -32.26 8.64
C ARG A 19 -0.05 -30.76 8.60
N LYS A 20 0.66 -29.98 9.42
CA LYS A 20 0.55 -28.53 9.42
C LYS A 20 1.05 -27.95 8.10
N MET A 21 2.20 -28.40 7.60
CA MET A 21 2.74 -28.02 6.30
C MET A 21 1.74 -28.35 5.18
N ALA A 22 1.24 -29.58 5.12
CA ALA A 22 0.25 -30.00 4.10
C ALA A 22 -1.03 -29.15 4.13
N LYS A 23 -1.51 -28.80 5.33
CA LYS A 23 -2.70 -27.94 5.48
C LYS A 23 -2.45 -26.52 4.99
N ILE A 24 -1.25 -25.98 5.19
CA ILE A 24 -0.88 -24.67 4.67
C ILE A 24 -0.85 -24.74 3.14
N THR A 25 -0.17 -25.73 2.56
CA THR A 25 -0.07 -25.90 1.10
C THR A 25 -1.43 -25.97 0.42
N VAL A 26 -2.35 -26.82 0.88
CA VAL A 26 -3.69 -26.95 0.28
C VAL A 26 -4.49 -25.64 0.37
N ARG A 27 -4.34 -24.90 1.46
CA ARG A 27 -4.99 -23.58 1.60
C ARG A 27 -4.39 -22.55 0.66
N SER A 28 -3.08 -22.56 0.49
CA SER A 28 -2.38 -21.70 -0.45
C SER A 28 -2.80 -21.99 -1.89
N GLU A 29 -2.89 -23.27 -2.28
CA GLU A 29 -3.37 -23.68 -3.61
C GLU A 29 -4.77 -23.13 -3.90
N LEU A 30 -5.74 -23.39 -3.02
CA LEU A 30 -7.11 -22.90 -3.19
C LEU A 30 -7.18 -21.37 -3.27
N ALA A 31 -6.40 -20.67 -2.45
CA ALA A 31 -6.36 -19.22 -2.46
C ALA A 31 -5.73 -18.67 -3.75
N LEU A 32 -4.72 -19.36 -4.31
CA LEU A 32 -4.15 -19.02 -5.61
C LEU A 32 -5.13 -19.30 -6.77
N GLU A 33 -5.89 -20.39 -6.72
CA GLU A 33 -6.96 -20.64 -7.70
C GLU A 33 -7.99 -19.51 -7.70
N GLN A 34 -8.40 -19.04 -6.51
CA GLN A 34 -9.30 -17.89 -6.39
C GLN A 34 -8.68 -16.61 -6.95
N VAL A 35 -7.37 -16.39 -6.74
CA VAL A 35 -6.64 -15.26 -7.34
C VAL A 35 -6.68 -15.35 -8.86
N THR A 36 -6.37 -16.51 -9.45
CA THR A 36 -6.40 -16.70 -10.90
C THR A 36 -7.77 -16.38 -11.48
N LEU A 37 -8.86 -16.93 -10.91
CA LEU A 37 -10.22 -16.66 -11.36
C LEU A 37 -10.56 -15.16 -11.29
N ARG A 38 -10.11 -14.45 -10.24
CA ARG A 38 -10.30 -13.01 -10.14
C ARG A 38 -9.52 -12.26 -11.20
N LEU A 39 -8.26 -12.63 -11.44
CA LEU A 39 -7.42 -12.00 -12.48
C LEU A 39 -8.05 -12.14 -13.87
N GLU A 40 -8.60 -13.32 -14.20
CA GLU A 40 -9.35 -13.55 -15.43
C GLU A 40 -10.54 -12.59 -15.55
N THR A 41 -11.31 -12.41 -14.47
CA THR A 41 -12.45 -11.47 -14.50
C THR A 41 -11.98 -10.01 -14.59
N ILE A 42 -10.87 -9.61 -13.97
CA ILE A 42 -10.36 -8.23 -14.02
C ILE A 42 -9.98 -7.84 -15.46
N GLN A 43 -9.47 -8.78 -16.25
CA GLN A 43 -9.19 -8.56 -17.67
C GLN A 43 -10.45 -8.12 -18.46
N GLU A 44 -11.65 -8.43 -17.96
CA GLU A 44 -12.93 -8.11 -18.60
C GLU A 44 -13.56 -6.79 -18.10
N PHE A 45 -13.09 -6.19 -17.00
CA PHE A 45 -13.69 -5.00 -16.37
C PHE A 45 -12.74 -3.80 -16.32
N GLY A 46 -13.20 -2.64 -16.81
CA GLY A 46 -12.39 -1.43 -17.00
C GLY A 46 -11.93 -0.67 -15.76
N ASP A 47 -12.29 -1.10 -14.54
CA ASP A 47 -11.76 -0.54 -13.28
C ASP A 47 -10.74 -1.51 -12.66
N VAL A 48 -9.61 -1.65 -13.36
CA VAL A 48 -8.56 -2.63 -13.06
C VAL A 48 -7.84 -2.30 -11.75
N ALA A 49 -7.62 -1.02 -11.44
CA ALA A 49 -6.90 -0.57 -10.23
C ALA A 49 -7.63 -0.96 -8.94
N ALA A 50 -8.93 -0.71 -8.86
CA ALA A 50 -9.73 -1.04 -7.66
C ALA A 50 -9.82 -2.55 -7.40
N LEU A 51 -9.73 -3.37 -8.45
CA LEU A 51 -9.87 -4.83 -8.35
C LEU A 51 -8.54 -5.56 -8.16
N MET A 52 -7.42 -4.99 -8.64
CA MET A 52 -6.07 -5.59 -8.54
C MET A 52 -5.49 -5.54 -7.13
N GLY A 53 -5.71 -4.45 -6.37
CA GLY A 53 -5.15 -4.28 -5.02
C GLY A 53 -5.46 -5.44 -4.06
N PRO A 54 -6.74 -5.87 -3.93
CA PRO A 54 -7.09 -7.04 -3.13
C PRO A 54 -6.42 -8.33 -3.58
N VAL A 55 -6.17 -8.50 -4.88
CA VAL A 55 -5.48 -9.69 -5.42
C VAL A 55 -4.00 -9.68 -5.01
N ALA A 56 -3.32 -8.55 -5.16
CA ALA A 56 -1.94 -8.37 -4.70
C ALA A 56 -1.79 -8.66 -3.20
N GLY A 57 -2.75 -8.19 -2.38
CA GLY A 57 -2.78 -8.47 -0.94
C GLY A 57 -2.89 -9.96 -0.60
N VAL A 58 -3.74 -10.71 -1.32
CA VAL A 58 -3.89 -12.15 -1.12
C VAL A 58 -2.61 -12.90 -1.51
N VAL A 59 -1.99 -12.56 -2.65
CA VAL A 59 -0.71 -13.17 -3.07
C VAL A 59 0.39 -12.91 -2.03
N HIS A 60 0.48 -11.68 -1.52
CA HIS A 60 1.45 -11.34 -0.47
C HIS A 60 1.23 -12.14 0.83
N GLN A 61 -0.03 -12.34 1.22
CA GLN A 61 -0.36 -13.15 2.39
C GLN A 61 0.03 -14.62 2.20
N ILE A 62 -0.24 -15.20 1.02
CA ILE A 62 0.12 -16.58 0.70
C ILE A 62 1.63 -16.75 0.71
N LYS A 63 2.38 -15.82 0.09
CA LYS A 63 3.84 -15.76 0.14
C LYS A 63 4.34 -15.86 1.58
N SER A 64 3.83 -14.99 2.48
CA SER A 64 4.23 -14.97 3.89
C SER A 64 3.96 -16.31 4.58
N GLN A 65 2.79 -16.91 4.35
CA GLN A 65 2.39 -18.18 4.96
C GLN A 65 3.23 -19.38 4.48
N ILE A 66 3.63 -19.39 3.21
CA ILE A 66 4.39 -20.49 2.62
C ILE A 66 5.90 -20.32 2.79
N SER A 67 6.41 -19.12 3.08
CA SER A 67 7.85 -18.84 3.25
C SER A 67 8.59 -19.77 4.21
N GLY A 68 7.95 -20.18 5.32
CA GLY A 68 8.52 -21.10 6.30
C GLY A 68 8.36 -22.58 5.95
N VAL A 69 7.65 -22.91 4.87
CA VAL A 69 7.31 -24.29 4.45
C VAL A 69 7.94 -24.64 3.11
N MET A 70 7.80 -23.76 2.10
CA MET A 70 8.32 -23.88 0.74
C MET A 70 8.95 -22.55 0.29
N PRO A 71 10.22 -22.30 0.65
CA PRO A 71 10.90 -21.04 0.35
C PRO A 71 10.98 -20.72 -1.15
N GLU A 72 11.18 -21.74 -2.00
CA GLU A 72 11.22 -21.58 -3.46
C GLU A 72 9.89 -21.05 -4.02
N VAL A 73 8.76 -21.63 -3.59
CA VAL A 73 7.43 -21.14 -3.98
C VAL A 73 7.19 -19.73 -3.46
N SER A 74 7.65 -19.43 -2.23
CA SER A 74 7.57 -18.08 -1.68
C SER A 74 8.41 -17.06 -2.48
N TYR A 75 9.51 -17.48 -3.11
CA TYR A 75 10.31 -16.62 -3.96
C TYR A 75 9.54 -16.24 -5.22
N GLU A 76 9.00 -17.24 -5.93
CA GLU A 76 8.19 -17.03 -7.14
C GLU A 76 6.93 -16.19 -6.87
N LEU A 77 6.24 -16.43 -5.75
CA LEU A 77 5.11 -15.59 -5.31
C LEU A 77 5.54 -14.15 -4.99
N GLY A 78 6.82 -13.93 -4.64
CA GLY A 78 7.42 -12.61 -4.49
C GLY A 78 7.47 -11.85 -5.81
N GLU A 79 7.98 -12.47 -6.86
CA GLU A 79 8.05 -11.89 -8.22
C GLU A 79 6.64 -11.58 -8.76
N ILE A 80 5.66 -12.47 -8.50
CA ILE A 80 4.25 -12.23 -8.85
C ILE A 80 3.69 -11.04 -8.07
N SER A 81 3.97 -10.94 -6.77
CA SER A 81 3.52 -9.82 -5.94
C SER A 81 4.11 -8.49 -6.40
N GLU A 82 5.37 -8.47 -6.82
CA GLU A 82 6.02 -7.27 -7.36
C GLU A 82 5.39 -6.86 -8.70
N SER A 83 5.18 -7.82 -9.60
CA SER A 83 4.51 -7.59 -10.89
C SER A 83 3.09 -7.02 -10.71
N LEU A 84 2.31 -7.59 -9.79
CA LEU A 84 0.95 -7.11 -9.48
C LEU A 84 0.96 -5.69 -8.89
N ASN A 85 1.89 -5.38 -7.98
CA ASN A 85 2.03 -4.04 -7.41
C ASN A 85 2.45 -3.01 -8.47
N GLY A 86 3.37 -3.37 -9.36
CA GLY A 86 3.77 -2.52 -10.49
C GLY A 86 2.59 -2.18 -11.39
N MET A 87 1.76 -3.17 -11.71
CA MET A 87 0.55 -2.98 -12.52
C MET A 87 -0.48 -2.09 -11.81
N VAL A 88 -0.71 -2.27 -10.50
CA VAL A 88 -1.58 -1.38 -9.72
C VAL A 88 -1.09 0.07 -9.79
N MET A 89 0.22 0.29 -9.68
CA MET A 89 0.81 1.63 -9.75
C MET A 89 0.64 2.26 -11.14
N GLU A 90 0.91 1.50 -12.21
CA GLU A 90 0.76 1.95 -13.59
C GLU A 90 -0.70 2.31 -13.93
N VAL A 91 -1.65 1.47 -13.53
CA VAL A 91 -3.08 1.74 -13.76
C VAL A 91 -3.56 2.92 -12.90
N GLY A 92 -3.07 3.06 -11.66
CA GLY A 92 -3.35 4.23 -10.81
C GLY A 92 -2.89 5.54 -11.43
N GLU A 93 -1.67 5.56 -11.99
CA GLU A 93 -1.13 6.72 -12.70
C GLU A 93 -1.94 7.03 -13.98
N ALA A 94 -2.25 6.02 -14.79
CA ALA A 94 -3.01 6.18 -16.04
C ALA A 94 -4.45 6.68 -15.82
N THR A 95 -5.08 6.30 -14.72
CA THR A 95 -6.47 6.68 -14.40
C THR A 95 -6.59 7.95 -13.58
N GLY A 96 -5.45 8.50 -13.11
CA GLY A 96 -5.44 9.65 -12.20
C GLY A 96 -6.01 9.35 -10.81
N GLN A 97 -6.31 8.08 -10.52
CA GLN A 97 -6.61 7.61 -9.17
C GLN A 97 -5.29 7.48 -8.41
N GLY A 98 -4.84 8.59 -7.81
CA GLY A 98 -3.69 8.57 -6.93
C GLY A 98 -3.90 7.59 -5.79
N PHE A 99 -3.05 6.58 -5.69
CA PHE A 99 -2.93 5.79 -4.47
C PHE A 99 -2.19 6.66 -3.45
N ASP A 100 -2.79 6.86 -2.28
CA ASP A 100 -2.09 7.48 -1.14
C ASP A 100 -0.99 6.52 -0.69
N MET A 101 0.21 6.72 -1.24
CA MET A 101 1.42 6.05 -0.77
C MET A 101 1.82 6.69 0.56
N GLU A 102 1.61 5.97 1.65
CA GLU A 102 2.11 6.38 2.96
C GLU A 102 3.64 6.23 3.01
N ALA A 103 4.31 7.21 3.62
CA ALA A 103 5.74 7.14 3.86
C ALA A 103 6.08 5.90 4.72
N SER A 104 7.07 5.10 4.31
CA SER A 104 7.38 3.81 4.94
C SER A 104 8.14 3.94 6.28
N GLY A 105 7.60 4.70 7.23
CA GLY A 105 8.14 4.90 8.57
C GLY A 105 8.71 6.31 8.81
N ALA A 106 9.17 6.53 10.04
CA ALA A 106 9.51 7.86 10.55
C ALA A 106 10.60 8.59 9.77
N GLU A 107 11.60 7.85 9.24
CA GLU A 107 12.66 8.42 8.42
C GLU A 107 12.13 8.91 7.07
N ALA A 108 11.29 8.12 6.40
CA ALA A 108 10.64 8.52 5.16
C ALA A 108 9.74 9.74 5.37
N THR A 109 8.98 9.79 6.47
CA THR A 109 8.17 10.96 6.84
C THR A 109 9.04 12.20 7.05
N LYS A 110 10.20 12.06 7.70
CA LYS A 110 11.14 13.16 7.92
C LYS A 110 11.69 13.70 6.59
N ILE A 111 12.12 12.80 5.69
CA ILE A 111 12.62 13.16 4.36
C ILE A 111 11.53 13.89 3.55
N MET A 112 10.29 13.39 3.58
CA MET A 112 9.17 14.07 2.91
C MET A 112 8.90 15.47 3.50
N GLY A 113 8.98 15.62 4.83
CA GLY A 113 8.83 16.93 5.48
C GLY A 113 9.93 17.93 5.08
N GLU A 114 11.19 17.47 5.02
CA GLU A 114 12.32 18.29 4.55
C GLU A 114 12.15 18.67 3.07
N ALA A 115 11.78 17.71 2.22
CA ALA A 115 11.54 17.95 0.80
C ALA A 115 10.38 18.94 0.58
N ASN A 116 9.29 18.83 1.35
CA ASN A 116 8.17 19.76 1.28
C ASN A 116 8.58 21.17 1.70
N THR A 117 9.38 21.30 2.76
CA THR A 117 9.93 22.60 3.21
C THR A 117 10.79 23.24 2.12
N ILE A 118 11.65 22.47 1.45
CA ILE A 118 12.48 22.96 0.34
C ILE A 118 11.62 23.36 -0.86
N ALA A 119 10.56 22.60 -1.16
CA ALA A 119 9.62 22.91 -2.23
C ALA A 119 8.87 24.22 -1.96
N GLU A 120 8.37 24.42 -0.73
CA GLU A 120 7.72 25.67 -0.30
C GLU A 120 8.67 26.86 -0.42
N GLN A 121 9.91 26.72 0.02
CA GLN A 121 10.91 27.78 -0.09
C GLN A 121 11.16 28.16 -1.56
N ARG A 122 11.37 27.16 -2.44
CA ARG A 122 11.55 27.39 -3.89
C ARG A 122 10.33 27.99 -4.55
N MET A 123 9.13 27.60 -4.13
CA MET A 123 7.88 28.18 -4.62
C MET A 123 7.79 29.65 -4.24
N ARG A 124 8.14 30.01 -3.00
CA ARG A 124 8.14 31.39 -2.53
C ARG A 124 9.21 32.27 -3.18
N GLU A 125 10.36 31.69 -3.53
CA GLU A 125 11.42 32.37 -4.30
C GLU A 125 11.00 32.62 -5.77
N LYS A 126 10.32 31.66 -6.41
CA LYS A 126 9.87 31.78 -7.81
C LYS A 126 8.57 32.57 -7.96
N PHE A 127 7.70 32.51 -6.96
CA PHE A 127 6.43 33.21 -6.91
C PHE A 127 6.37 34.02 -5.61
N PRO A 128 7.08 35.15 -5.55
CA PRO A 128 7.01 36.04 -4.39
C PRO A 128 5.59 36.55 -4.19
N ASP A 129 5.19 36.67 -2.92
CA ASP A 129 3.85 37.13 -2.54
C ASP A 129 3.54 38.47 -3.22
N LEU A 130 2.42 38.54 -3.95
CA LEU A 130 1.98 39.80 -4.56
C LEU A 130 1.71 40.81 -3.43
N PRO A 131 2.21 42.05 -3.54
CA PRO A 131 2.01 43.04 -2.51
C PRO A 131 0.52 43.24 -2.29
N ILE A 132 0.08 43.00 -1.05
CA ILE A 132 -1.28 43.27 -0.60
C ILE A 132 -1.51 44.77 -0.86
N PRO A 133 -2.49 45.18 -1.68
CA PRO A 133 -2.74 46.58 -1.91
C PRO A 133 -3.11 47.19 -0.56
N THR A 134 -2.24 48.07 -0.06
CA THR A 134 -2.52 48.90 1.11
C THR A 134 -3.83 49.61 0.80
N THR A 135 -4.91 49.19 1.44
CA THR A 135 -6.18 49.92 1.42
C THR A 135 -5.87 51.33 1.89
N ALA A 136 -5.80 52.25 0.94
CA ALA A 136 -5.82 53.68 1.21
C ALA A 136 -7.03 53.92 2.11
N THR A 137 -6.76 54.34 3.33
CA THR A 137 -7.72 54.93 4.24
C THR A 137 -8.42 56.07 3.50
N LEU A 138 -9.58 55.78 2.93
CA LEU A 138 -10.53 56.80 2.48
C LEU A 138 -11.11 57.43 3.75
N GLU A 139 -10.43 58.46 4.24
CA GLU A 139 -11.05 59.43 5.14
C GLU A 139 -12.23 60.05 4.40
N ARG A 140 -13.44 59.62 4.75
CA ARG A 140 -14.67 60.26 4.26
C ARG A 140 -14.94 61.48 5.15
N PRO A 141 -15.00 62.70 4.62
CA PRO A 141 -15.38 63.87 5.41
C PRO A 141 -16.81 63.68 5.94
N ILE A 142 -16.98 63.91 7.24
CA ILE A 142 -18.27 63.88 7.92
C ILE A 142 -18.96 65.21 7.58
N GLU A 143 -20.01 65.19 6.76
CA GLU A 143 -20.87 66.35 6.54
C GLU A 143 -21.70 66.65 7.81
N PRO A 144 -21.81 67.91 8.24
CA PRO A 144 -22.64 68.27 9.39
C PRO A 144 -24.11 68.38 8.96
N THR A 145 -24.96 67.57 9.58
CA THR A 145 -26.42 67.68 9.45
C THR A 145 -26.92 68.90 10.24
N PHE A 146 -27.51 69.88 9.54
CA PHE A 146 -28.26 70.98 10.17
C PHE A 146 -29.73 70.58 10.44
N PRO A 147 -30.32 70.97 11.57
CA PRO A 147 -31.69 70.61 11.92
C PRO A 147 -32.72 71.62 11.39
N LYS A 148 -33.89 71.11 10.99
CA LYS A 148 -35.19 71.80 11.12
C LYS A 148 -36.24 70.80 11.54
#